data_AF-A0A448V656-F1
#
_entry.id   AF-A0A448V656-F1
#
_cell.length_a   1.000
_cell.length_b   1.000
_cell.length_c   1.000
_cell.angle_alpha   90.00
_cell.angle_beta   90.00
_cell.angle_gamma   90.00
#
_symmetry.space_group_name_H-M   'P 1'
#
loop_
_entity.id
_entity.type
_entity.pdbx_description
1 polymer ?
#
loop_
_entity_poly.entity_id
_entity_poly.type
_entity_poly.pdbx_seq_one_letter_code
_entity_poly.pdbx_strand_id
1 'polypeptide(L)'
;MGLNEILLIAVISVLLLGGVIFRFALHYRNQVKALKERVTNLKEELKERKSEFAEESKQIIDECNKDIETRDKTITELKQDIKHDGEVIRSRNEEISRLKQELKQHDEVIKARDKTITELKQDIEHDGEVLLSRDEEIEKLKQRIDQYDEAHTRKNGIIKTLEGDVRSRDKEIEVLKQQIKQCNDTIKLAEEIDPTKKYKLTGEIKEYKLNGAKDDCVHILHRIRALKNFGAVKKGDLGGWIAKEGNLSHEGDCWVGGEAMVFSNALVYCNAVVYDKAQAYGKATIGGSSKVYGNAHVYENAEVWGSSQVYGDARVHGYATVAKDAQVYGKAQVYGEALISGSAKIYDNAKVYDNAYVYDNATVCGDARVTTESIGGGTLVQGKEVSVDNKNLSSEKKSK
;
A
#
# COMPACT_ATOMS: atom_id res chain seq x y z
N MET A 1 -80.03 5.42 216.35
CA MET A 1 -79.05 4.75 215.45
C MET A 1 -78.09 5.82 214.98
N GLY A 2 -76.79 5.56 214.88
CA GLY A 2 -76.31 5.33 213.52
C GLY A 2 -75.78 6.63 212.92
N LEU A 3 -75.80 6.71 211.60
CA LEU A 3 -75.24 7.80 210.80
C LEU A 3 -73.70 7.89 210.75
N ASN A 4 -72.93 7.96 211.85
CA ASN A 4 -71.47 8.17 211.75
C ASN A 4 -70.68 7.04 211.05
N GLU A 5 -71.06 5.77 211.24
CA GLU A 5 -70.46 4.65 210.49
C GLU A 5 -70.98 4.54 209.04
N ILE A 6 -72.24 4.93 208.80
CA ILE A 6 -72.84 4.95 207.45
C ILE A 6 -72.20 6.05 206.59
N LEU A 7 -71.90 7.22 207.18
CA LEU A 7 -71.26 8.32 206.48
C LEU A 7 -69.83 7.97 206.06
N LEU A 8 -69.07 7.27 206.92
CA LEU A 8 -67.72 6.81 206.59
C LEU A 8 -67.73 5.79 205.45
N ILE A 9 -68.67 4.84 205.47
CA ILE A 9 -68.83 3.85 204.40
C ILE A 9 -69.28 4.53 203.08
N ALA A 10 -70.18 5.51 203.14
CA ALA A 10 -70.61 6.27 201.97
C ALA A 10 -69.46 7.07 201.33
N VAL A 11 -68.60 7.69 202.14
CA VAL A 11 -67.42 8.42 201.66
C VAL A 11 -66.42 7.47 200.99
N ILE A 12 -66.17 6.30 201.57
CA ILE A 12 -65.27 5.29 200.97
C ILE A 12 -65.84 4.74 199.65
N SER A 13 -67.16 4.57 199.55
CA SER A 13 -67.84 4.10 198.34
C SER A 13 -67.72 5.10 197.18
N VAL A 14 -67.88 6.40 197.47
CA VAL A 14 -67.70 7.49 196.49
C VAL A 14 -66.24 7.58 196.04
N LEU A 15 -65.28 7.37 196.94
CA LEU A 15 -63.85 7.36 196.61
C LEU A 15 -63.46 6.15 195.74
N LEU A 16 -64.04 4.97 195.97
CA LEU A 16 -63.79 3.77 195.15
C LEU A 16 -64.39 3.89 193.75
N LEU A 17 -65.64 4.39 193.62
CA LEU A 17 -66.25 4.64 192.30
C LEU A 17 -65.49 5.72 191.53
N GLY A 18 -65.07 6.79 192.23
CA GLY A 18 -64.23 7.85 191.64
C GLY A 18 -62.90 7.31 191.12
N GLY A 19 -62.27 6.38 191.84
CA GLY A 19 -61.03 5.72 191.41
C GLY A 19 -61.17 4.85 190.16
N VAL A 20 -62.28 4.11 190.01
CA VAL A 20 -62.54 3.27 188.83
C VAL A 20 -62.82 4.12 187.58
N ILE A 21 -63.65 5.16 187.73
CA ILE A 21 -63.94 6.12 186.64
C ILE A 21 -62.65 6.84 186.22
N PHE A 22 -61.82 7.24 187.19
CA PHE A 22 -60.53 7.86 186.92
C PHE A 22 -59.57 6.93 186.15
N ARG A 23 -59.51 5.63 186.48
CA ARG A 23 -58.70 4.66 185.73
C ARG A 23 -59.23 4.41 184.31
N PHE A 24 -60.54 4.31 184.12
CA PHE A 24 -61.14 4.18 182.79
C PHE A 24 -60.87 5.42 181.93
N ALA A 25 -61.01 6.61 182.51
CA ALA A 25 -60.65 7.88 181.87
C ALA A 25 -59.15 7.94 181.54
N LEU A 26 -58.27 7.44 182.41
CA LEU A 26 -56.83 7.36 182.14
C LEU A 26 -56.51 6.38 181.01
N HIS A 27 -57.18 5.22 180.98
CA HIS A 27 -57.00 4.21 179.94
C HIS A 27 -57.45 4.71 178.57
N TYR A 28 -58.64 5.32 178.47
CA TYR A 28 -59.12 5.95 177.24
C TYR A 28 -58.26 7.14 176.84
N ARG A 29 -57.79 7.96 177.79
CA ARG A 29 -56.84 9.06 177.50
C ARG A 29 -55.55 8.50 176.90
N ASN A 30 -55.03 7.39 177.42
CA ASN A 30 -53.84 6.73 176.89
C ASN A 30 -54.08 6.13 175.49
N GLN A 31 -55.22 5.48 175.24
CA GLN A 31 -55.57 5.00 173.90
C GLN A 31 -55.74 6.15 172.91
N VAL A 32 -56.45 7.23 173.29
CA VAL A 32 -56.64 8.43 172.46
C VAL A 32 -55.30 9.11 172.19
N LYS A 33 -54.37 9.10 173.16
CA LYS A 33 -53.01 9.63 172.98
C LYS A 33 -52.21 8.78 172.00
N ALA A 34 -52.22 7.45 172.16
CA ALA A 34 -51.58 6.52 171.24
C ALA A 34 -52.19 6.58 169.83
N LEU A 35 -53.50 6.80 169.71
CA LEU A 35 -54.19 6.97 168.43
C LEU A 35 -53.84 8.30 167.78
N LYS A 36 -53.79 9.39 168.56
CA LYS A 36 -53.31 10.71 168.08
C LYS A 36 -51.89 10.61 167.56
N GLU A 37 -51.03 9.90 168.29
CA GLU A 37 -49.62 9.70 167.94
C GLU A 37 -49.47 8.86 166.65
N ARG A 38 -50.30 7.83 166.48
CA ARG A 38 -50.39 7.10 165.20
C ARG A 38 -50.90 7.97 164.06
N VAL A 39 -51.91 8.80 164.30
CA VAL A 39 -52.45 9.72 163.27
C VAL A 39 -51.41 10.79 162.90
N THR A 40 -50.62 11.29 163.85
CA THR A 40 -49.52 12.21 163.55
C THR A 40 -48.43 11.52 162.76
N ASN A 41 -47.98 10.31 163.16
CA ASN A 41 -46.98 9.56 162.41
C ASN A 41 -47.44 9.21 160.99
N LEU A 42 -48.68 8.72 160.83
CA LEU A 42 -49.23 8.43 159.50
C LEU A 42 -49.38 9.68 158.64
N LYS A 43 -49.65 10.85 159.24
CA LYS A 43 -49.66 12.13 158.51
C LYS A 43 -48.26 12.55 158.08
N GLU A 44 -47.26 12.33 158.93
CA GLU A 44 -45.85 12.57 158.64
C GLU A 44 -45.39 11.65 157.49
N GLU A 45 -45.62 10.34 157.62
CA GLU A 45 -45.33 9.33 156.58
C GLU A 45 -46.04 9.65 155.26
N LEU A 46 -47.32 10.06 155.30
CA LEU A 46 -48.06 10.44 154.11
C LEU A 46 -47.51 11.72 153.47
N LYS A 47 -46.97 12.65 154.26
CA LYS A 47 -46.31 13.86 153.76
C LYS A 47 -44.95 13.52 153.14
N GLU A 48 -44.16 12.69 153.79
CA GLU A 48 -42.88 12.19 153.24
C GLU A 48 -43.10 11.42 151.95
N ARG A 49 -44.03 10.46 151.93
CA ARG A 49 -44.35 9.66 150.74
C ARG A 49 -44.91 10.51 149.59
N LYS A 50 -45.64 11.58 149.88
CA LYS A 50 -46.06 12.57 148.88
C LYS A 50 -44.88 13.38 148.34
N SER A 51 -43.95 13.77 149.20
CA SER A 51 -42.74 14.49 148.81
C SER A 51 -41.82 13.61 147.97
N GLU A 52 -41.63 12.35 148.37
CA GLU A 52 -40.86 11.33 147.66
C GLU A 52 -41.48 11.06 146.28
N PHE A 53 -42.80 10.82 146.23
CA PHE A 53 -43.50 10.64 144.95
C PHE A 53 -43.41 11.87 144.04
N ALA A 54 -43.46 13.08 144.60
CA ALA A 54 -43.32 14.31 143.84
C ALA A 54 -41.90 14.48 143.28
N GLU A 55 -40.88 14.13 144.05
CA GLU A 55 -39.48 14.22 143.62
C GLU A 55 -39.14 13.13 142.58
N GLU A 56 -39.59 11.88 142.80
CA GLU A 56 -39.44 10.79 141.84
C GLU A 56 -40.16 11.12 140.52
N SER A 57 -41.40 11.61 140.59
CA SER A 57 -42.14 12.01 139.38
C SER A 57 -41.44 13.15 138.64
N LYS A 58 -40.88 14.12 139.37
CA LYS A 58 -40.14 15.24 138.78
C LYS A 58 -38.85 14.76 138.12
N GLN A 59 -38.09 13.88 138.76
CA GLN A 59 -36.87 13.31 138.18
C GLN A 59 -37.16 12.53 136.90
N ILE A 60 -38.23 11.72 136.87
CA ILE A 60 -38.67 10.99 135.67
C ILE A 60 -39.10 11.96 134.57
N ILE A 61 -39.83 13.03 134.91
CA ILE A 61 -40.26 14.06 133.95
C ILE A 61 -39.07 14.80 133.37
N ASP A 62 -38.09 15.18 134.19
CA ASP A 62 -36.89 15.89 133.75
C ASP A 62 -36.01 15.00 132.85
N GLU A 63 -35.87 13.71 133.18
CA GLU A 63 -35.17 12.74 132.34
C GLU A 63 -35.90 12.53 131.00
N CYS A 64 -37.23 12.39 131.02
CA CYS A 64 -38.03 12.26 129.81
C CYS A 64 -37.97 13.53 128.95
N ASN A 65 -37.99 14.72 129.55
CA ASN A 65 -37.87 15.99 128.83
C ASN A 65 -36.50 16.12 128.16
N LYS A 66 -35.42 15.69 128.83
CA LYS A 66 -34.07 15.67 128.26
C LYS A 66 -33.98 14.69 127.08
N ASP A 67 -34.62 13.53 127.18
CA ASP A 67 -34.73 12.57 126.08
C ASP A 67 -35.56 13.12 124.90
N ILE A 68 -36.63 13.85 125.19
CA ILE A 68 -37.43 14.53 124.15
C ILE A 68 -36.58 15.58 123.44
N GLU A 69 -35.86 16.42 124.18
CA GLU A 69 -35.01 17.47 123.61
C GLU A 69 -33.89 16.89 122.72
N THR A 70 -33.24 15.81 123.17
CA THR A 70 -32.23 15.12 122.36
C THR A 70 -32.83 14.51 121.09
N ARG A 71 -34.00 13.87 121.19
CA ARG A 71 -34.71 13.31 120.02
C ARG A 71 -35.18 14.40 119.06
N ASP A 72 -35.64 15.54 119.55
CA ASP A 72 -36.06 16.68 118.73
C ASP A 72 -34.87 17.29 117.96
N LYS A 73 -33.69 17.35 118.60
CA LYS A 73 -32.46 17.74 117.93
C LYS A 73 -32.11 16.76 116.81
N THR A 74 -32.13 15.45 117.07
CA THR A 74 -31.89 14.42 116.05
C THR A 74 -32.93 14.47 114.92
N ILE A 75 -34.20 14.70 115.23
CA ILE A 75 -35.26 14.87 114.21
C ILE A 75 -34.95 16.07 113.31
N THR A 76 -34.42 17.15 113.88
CA THR A 76 -34.07 18.35 113.12
C THR A 76 -32.87 18.11 112.19
N GLU A 77 -31.85 17.42 112.68
CA GLU A 77 -30.68 17.00 111.87
C GLU A 77 -31.13 16.07 110.72
N LEU A 78 -31.90 15.03 111.02
CA LEU A 78 -32.44 14.11 110.01
C LEU A 78 -33.31 14.83 108.97
N LYS A 79 -34.08 15.86 109.36
CA LYS A 79 -34.85 16.67 108.41
C LYS A 79 -33.95 17.45 107.45
N GLN A 80 -32.81 17.96 107.92
CA GLN A 80 -31.84 18.65 107.06
C GLN A 80 -31.18 17.67 106.09
N ASP A 81 -30.80 16.47 106.56
CA ASP A 81 -30.21 15.43 105.72
C ASP A 81 -31.20 14.96 104.64
N ILE A 82 -32.46 14.70 105.00
CA ILE A 82 -33.53 14.35 104.05
C ILE A 82 -33.70 15.44 102.98
N LYS A 83 -33.61 16.71 103.37
CA LYS A 83 -33.69 17.84 102.43
C LYS A 83 -32.50 17.82 101.47
N HIS A 84 -31.28 17.68 101.98
CA HIS A 84 -30.06 17.64 101.17
C HIS A 84 -30.09 16.47 100.18
N ASP A 85 -30.44 15.26 100.65
CA ASP A 85 -30.56 14.08 99.81
C ASP A 85 -31.63 14.27 98.72
N GLY A 86 -32.75 14.93 99.06
CA GLY A 86 -33.77 15.32 98.09
C GLY A 86 -33.24 16.23 96.97
N GLU A 87 -32.37 17.18 97.29
CA GLU A 87 -31.72 18.06 96.32
C GLU A 87 -30.72 17.29 95.43
N VAL A 88 -29.93 16.39 96.02
CA VAL A 88 -28.98 15.52 95.29
C VAL A 88 -29.73 14.59 94.33
N ILE A 89 -30.81 13.96 94.79
CA ILE A 89 -31.66 13.09 93.96
C ILE A 89 -32.23 13.88 92.78
N ARG A 90 -32.70 15.11 93.00
CA ARG A 90 -33.20 15.98 91.93
C ARG A 90 -32.12 16.30 90.90
N SER A 91 -30.92 16.70 91.33
CA SER A 91 -29.80 16.97 90.42
C SER A 91 -29.42 15.73 89.60
N ARG A 92 -29.35 14.55 90.22
CA ARG A 92 -29.05 13.29 89.53
C ARG A 92 -30.15 12.90 88.54
N ASN A 93 -31.42 13.15 88.88
CA ASN A 93 -32.53 12.89 87.96
C ASN A 93 -32.48 13.79 86.71
N GLU A 94 -32.06 15.06 86.87
CA GLU A 94 -31.82 15.96 85.74
C GLU A 94 -30.66 15.47 84.85
N GLU A 95 -29.58 14.99 85.44
CA GLU A 95 -28.42 14.42 84.72
C GLU A 95 -28.80 13.13 83.97
N ILE A 96 -29.52 12.21 84.62
CA ILE A 96 -30.04 10.99 84.00
C ILE A 96 -30.94 11.34 82.80
N SER A 97 -31.74 12.40 82.92
CA SER A 97 -32.62 12.84 81.83
C SER A 97 -31.82 13.36 80.64
N ARG A 98 -30.74 14.12 80.87
CA ARG A 98 -29.83 14.57 79.82
C ARG A 98 -29.10 13.41 79.14
N LEU A 99 -28.51 12.50 79.91
CA LEU A 99 -27.81 11.33 79.38
C LEU A 99 -28.73 10.43 78.55
N LYS A 100 -30.00 10.26 78.96
CA LYS A 100 -31.00 9.55 78.15
C LYS A 100 -31.27 10.22 76.81
N GLN A 101 -31.29 11.55 76.77
CA GLN A 101 -31.48 12.31 75.53
C GLN A 101 -30.26 12.19 74.61
N GLU A 102 -29.04 12.25 75.16
CA GLU A 102 -27.80 12.04 74.40
C GLU A 102 -27.71 10.62 73.82
N LEU A 103 -28.04 9.60 74.61
CA LEU A 103 -28.12 8.21 74.13
C LEU A 103 -29.09 8.08 72.97
N LYS A 104 -30.27 8.72 73.05
CA LYS A 104 -31.25 8.72 71.96
C LYS A 104 -30.70 9.38 70.70
N GLN A 105 -29.94 10.48 70.82
CA GLN A 105 -29.30 11.12 69.66
C GLN A 105 -28.23 10.23 69.04
N HIS A 106 -27.40 9.57 69.86
CA HIS A 106 -26.40 8.64 69.36
C HIS A 106 -27.02 7.43 68.65
N ASP A 107 -28.12 6.87 69.15
CA ASP A 107 -28.85 5.80 68.47
C ASP A 107 -29.33 6.21 67.07
N GLU A 108 -29.82 7.43 66.90
CA GLU A 108 -30.24 7.94 65.59
C GLU A 108 -29.04 8.11 64.64
N VAL A 109 -27.89 8.57 65.15
CA VAL A 109 -26.65 8.65 64.36
C VAL A 109 -26.15 7.26 63.95
N ILE A 110 -26.22 6.28 64.83
CA ILE A 110 -25.84 4.89 64.54
C ILE A 110 -26.74 4.33 63.43
N LYS A 111 -28.06 4.47 63.55
CA LYS A 111 -29.01 4.05 62.50
C LYS A 111 -28.71 4.70 61.15
N ALA A 112 -28.40 6.00 61.14
CA ALA A 112 -28.07 6.70 59.90
C ALA A 112 -26.78 6.15 59.27
N ARG A 113 -25.75 5.89 60.08
CA ARG A 113 -24.49 5.30 59.61
C ARG A 113 -24.67 3.86 59.13
N ASP A 114 -25.48 3.05 59.81
CA ASP A 114 -25.78 1.68 59.39
C ASP A 114 -26.47 1.65 58.01
N LYS A 115 -27.35 2.63 57.75
CA LYS A 115 -27.94 2.82 56.43
C LYS A 115 -26.87 3.13 55.37
N THR A 116 -25.98 4.09 55.63
CA THR A 116 -24.89 4.43 54.70
C THR A 116 -23.94 3.26 54.48
N ILE A 117 -23.61 2.47 55.51
CA ILE A 117 -22.79 1.26 55.37
C ILE A 117 -23.47 0.25 54.46
N THR A 118 -24.81 0.14 54.54
CA THR A 118 -25.58 -0.77 53.68
C THR A 118 -25.57 -0.31 52.23
N GLU A 119 -25.76 0.99 51.99
CA GLU A 119 -25.68 1.60 50.65
C GLU A 119 -24.28 1.40 50.04
N LEU A 120 -23.21 1.69 50.79
CA LEU A 120 -21.82 1.49 50.33
C LEU A 120 -21.50 0.02 50.05
N LYS A 121 -22.06 -0.92 50.80
CA LYS A 121 -21.89 -2.36 50.52
C LYS A 121 -22.50 -2.76 49.18
N GLN A 122 -23.68 -2.22 48.87
CA GLN A 122 -24.34 -2.46 47.58
C GLN A 122 -23.54 -1.87 46.42
N ASP A 123 -23.00 -0.66 46.59
CA ASP A 123 -22.15 -0.02 45.58
C ASP A 123 -20.88 -0.84 45.32
N ILE A 124 -20.22 -1.33 46.38
CA ILE A 124 -19.02 -2.19 46.26
C ILE A 124 -19.35 -3.51 45.54
N GLU A 125 -20.51 -4.10 45.84
CA GLU A 125 -20.96 -5.33 45.19
C GLU A 125 -21.21 -5.11 43.69
N HIS A 126 -21.90 -4.02 43.34
CA HIS A 126 -22.13 -3.62 41.95
C HIS A 126 -20.82 -3.34 41.19
N ASP A 127 -19.90 -2.58 41.78
CA ASP A 127 -18.60 -2.30 41.18
C ASP A 127 -17.79 -3.59 40.98
N GLY A 128 -17.90 -4.55 41.90
CA GLY A 128 -17.31 -5.88 41.77
C GLY A 128 -17.83 -6.65 40.55
N GLU A 129 -19.14 -6.63 40.31
CA GLU A 129 -19.75 -7.24 39.11
C GLU A 129 -19.28 -6.56 37.82
N VAL A 130 -19.19 -5.23 37.80
CA VAL A 130 -18.70 -4.46 36.65
C VAL A 130 -17.24 -4.80 36.34
N LEU A 131 -16.39 -4.94 37.36
CA LEU A 131 -14.99 -5.34 37.18
C LEU A 131 -14.87 -6.73 36.58
N LEU A 132 -15.65 -7.71 37.06
CA LEU A 132 -15.68 -9.06 36.49
C LEU A 132 -16.09 -9.04 35.00
N SER A 133 -17.12 -8.26 34.64
CA SER A 133 -17.53 -8.12 33.25
C SER A 133 -16.43 -7.50 32.37
N ARG A 134 -15.66 -6.53 32.89
CA ARG A 134 -14.52 -5.94 32.18
C ARG A 134 -13.35 -6.90 32.04
N ASP A 135 -13.07 -7.71 33.05
CA ASP A 135 -12.03 -8.73 33.00
C ASP A 135 -12.33 -9.76 31.90
N GLU A 136 -13.60 -10.17 31.75
CA GLU A 136 -14.02 -11.03 30.63
C GLU A 136 -13.81 -10.37 29.26
N GLU A 137 -14.08 -9.06 29.14
CA GLU A 137 -13.86 -8.32 27.89
C GLU A 137 -12.38 -8.19 27.56
N ILE A 138 -11.54 -7.91 28.56
CA ILE A 138 -10.08 -7.89 28.42
C ILE A 138 -9.57 -9.24 27.92
N GLU A 139 -10.09 -10.35 28.44
CA GLU A 139 -9.66 -11.67 28.03
C GLU A 139 -10.05 -12.00 26.58
N LYS A 140 -11.27 -11.58 26.15
CA LYS A 140 -11.68 -11.67 24.74
C LYS A 140 -10.77 -10.83 23.83
N LEU A 141 -10.36 -9.65 24.27
CA LEU A 141 -9.46 -8.78 23.51
C LEU A 141 -8.06 -9.38 23.39
N LYS A 142 -7.52 -9.99 24.45
CA LYS A 142 -6.23 -10.71 24.39
C LYS A 142 -6.26 -11.84 23.37
N GLN A 143 -7.29 -12.69 23.40
CA GLN A 143 -7.44 -13.78 22.43
C GLN A 143 -7.47 -13.27 20.98
N ARG A 144 -8.08 -12.10 20.76
CA ARG A 144 -8.14 -11.48 19.43
C ARG A 144 -6.78 -10.91 18.99
N ILE A 145 -5.99 -10.39 19.92
CA ILE A 145 -4.60 -9.98 19.65
C ILE A 145 -3.76 -11.19 19.23
N ASP A 146 -3.84 -12.30 19.99
CA ASP A 146 -3.11 -13.53 19.66
C ASP A 146 -3.47 -14.05 18.26
N GLN A 147 -4.76 -14.04 17.90
CA GLN A 147 -5.21 -14.40 16.55
C GLN A 147 -4.62 -13.50 15.46
N TYR A 148 -4.51 -12.19 15.71
CA TYR A 148 -3.90 -11.26 14.77
C TYR A 148 -2.39 -11.49 14.63
N ASP A 149 -1.69 -11.80 15.72
CA ASP A 149 -0.25 -12.09 15.69
C ASP A 149 0.06 -13.38 14.93
N GLU A 150 -0.75 -14.43 15.11
CA GLU A 150 -0.66 -15.65 14.31
C GLU A 150 -0.94 -15.38 12.82
N ALA A 151 -1.95 -14.56 12.51
CA ALA A 151 -2.25 -14.18 11.13
C ALA A 151 -1.12 -13.36 10.50
N HIS A 152 -0.51 -12.44 11.24
CA HIS A 152 0.63 -11.66 10.80
C HIS A 152 1.85 -12.54 10.54
N THR A 153 2.13 -13.49 11.44
CA THR A 153 3.21 -14.48 11.29
C THR A 153 3.01 -15.33 10.02
N ARG A 154 1.79 -15.82 9.77
CA ARG A 154 1.45 -16.55 8.53
C ARG A 154 1.67 -15.70 7.29
N LYS A 155 1.19 -14.46 7.28
CA LYS A 155 1.38 -13.54 6.14
C LYS A 155 2.86 -13.26 5.87
N ASN A 156 3.66 -13.06 6.91
CA ASN A 156 5.11 -12.87 6.76
C ASN A 156 5.81 -14.11 6.19
N GLY A 157 5.36 -15.31 6.56
CA GLY A 157 5.81 -16.55 5.94
C GLY A 157 5.52 -16.60 4.43
N ILE A 158 4.30 -16.22 4.03
CA ILE A 158 3.89 -16.15 2.61
C ILE A 158 4.74 -15.12 1.84
N ILE A 159 4.93 -13.92 2.41
CA ILE A 159 5.76 -12.86 1.80
C ILE A 159 7.18 -13.38 1.53
N LYS A 160 7.80 -14.06 2.50
CA LYS A 160 9.14 -14.61 2.35
C LYS A 160 9.24 -15.64 1.23
N THR A 161 8.22 -16.47 1.04
CA THR A 161 8.14 -17.41 -0.09
C THR A 161 8.04 -16.66 -1.41
N LEU A 162 7.13 -15.68 -1.52
CA LEU A 162 6.94 -14.89 -2.73
C LEU A 162 8.20 -14.10 -3.11
N GLU A 163 8.93 -13.55 -2.13
CA GLU A 163 10.23 -12.92 -2.37
C GLU A 163 11.25 -13.91 -2.94
N GLY A 164 11.19 -15.18 -2.53
CA GLY A 164 11.98 -16.26 -3.11
C GLY A 164 11.65 -16.49 -4.58
N ASP A 165 10.36 -16.58 -4.91
CA ASP A 165 9.88 -16.80 -6.27
C ASP A 165 10.25 -15.65 -7.20
N VAL A 166 10.09 -14.41 -6.74
CA VAL A 166 10.49 -13.20 -7.49
C VAL A 166 11.99 -13.24 -7.81
N ARG A 167 12.84 -13.51 -6.81
CA ARG A 167 14.29 -13.65 -7.04
C ARG A 167 14.65 -14.75 -8.03
N SER A 168 13.89 -15.86 -8.06
CA SER A 168 14.10 -16.94 -9.03
C SER A 168 13.74 -16.50 -10.45
N ARG A 169 12.59 -15.85 -10.61
CA ARG A 169 12.13 -15.32 -11.90
C ARG A 169 13.03 -14.21 -12.44
N ASP A 170 13.57 -13.36 -11.58
CA ASP A 170 14.54 -12.33 -11.97
C ASP A 170 15.81 -12.94 -12.57
N LYS A 171 16.30 -14.05 -11.99
CA LYS A 171 17.44 -14.80 -12.56
C LYS A 171 17.09 -15.40 -13.92
N GLU A 172 15.90 -15.97 -14.06
CA GLU A 172 15.43 -16.54 -15.33
C GLU A 172 15.30 -15.47 -16.42
N ILE A 173 14.75 -14.30 -16.08
CA ILE A 173 14.67 -13.14 -16.98
C ILE A 173 16.07 -12.73 -17.45
N GLU A 174 17.05 -12.70 -16.57
CA GLU A 174 18.42 -12.30 -16.93
C GLU A 174 19.07 -13.30 -17.91
N VAL A 175 18.84 -14.61 -17.72
CA VAL A 175 19.26 -15.65 -18.66
C VAL A 175 18.59 -15.46 -20.02
N LEU A 176 17.28 -15.24 -20.05
CA LEU A 176 16.52 -15.03 -21.29
C LEU A 176 16.98 -13.78 -22.04
N LYS A 177 17.26 -12.67 -21.34
CA LYS A 177 17.83 -11.46 -21.96
C LYS A 177 19.15 -11.75 -22.65
N GLN A 178 20.04 -12.52 -22.03
CA GLN A 178 21.32 -12.89 -22.61
C GLN A 178 21.14 -13.75 -23.88
N GLN A 179 20.20 -14.70 -23.84
CA GLN A 179 19.87 -15.53 -25.01
C GLN A 179 19.29 -14.70 -26.16
N ILE A 180 18.38 -13.76 -25.88
CA ILE A 180 17.83 -12.85 -26.90
C ILE A 180 18.94 -12.01 -27.54
N LYS A 181 19.87 -11.48 -26.74
CA LYS A 181 21.02 -10.73 -27.24
C LYS A 181 21.86 -11.56 -28.21
N GLN A 182 22.20 -12.79 -27.84
CA GLN A 182 22.96 -13.71 -28.69
C GLN A 182 22.24 -14.03 -30.00
N CYS A 183 20.93 -14.26 -29.94
CA CYS A 183 20.12 -14.52 -31.13
C CYS A 183 20.11 -13.32 -32.08
N ASN A 184 19.91 -12.12 -31.54
CA ASN A 184 19.94 -10.88 -32.33
C ASN A 184 21.29 -10.63 -33.01
N ASP A 185 22.40 -10.89 -32.31
CA ASP A 185 23.74 -10.77 -32.90
C ASP A 185 23.95 -11.78 -34.04
N THR A 186 23.37 -12.98 -33.92
CA THR A 186 23.43 -14.02 -34.95
C THR A 186 22.60 -13.63 -36.19
N ILE A 187 21.42 -13.05 -36.00
CA ILE A 187 20.55 -12.58 -37.09
C ILE A 187 21.25 -11.48 -37.89
N LYS A 188 21.86 -10.50 -37.22
CA LYS A 188 22.61 -9.43 -37.89
C LYS A 188 23.73 -9.96 -38.77
N LEU A 189 24.43 -11.02 -38.34
CA LEU A 189 25.49 -11.64 -39.12
C LEU A 189 24.96 -12.38 -40.35
N ALA A 190 23.76 -12.95 -40.27
CA ALA A 190 23.13 -13.68 -41.37
C ALA A 190 22.58 -12.75 -42.47
N GLU A 191 22.14 -11.54 -42.13
CA GLU A 191 21.61 -10.55 -43.09
C GLU A 191 22.68 -9.95 -44.03
N GLU A 192 23.97 -10.01 -43.66
CA GLU A 192 25.06 -9.48 -44.50
C GLU A 192 25.47 -10.38 -45.69
N ILE A 193 24.97 -11.61 -45.77
CA ILE A 193 25.37 -12.58 -46.80
C ILE A 193 24.13 -13.14 -47.50
N ASP A 194 23.56 -12.40 -48.45
CA ASP A 194 22.64 -12.99 -49.44
C ASP A 194 23.48 -13.74 -50.50
N PRO A 195 23.52 -15.10 -50.49
CA PRO A 195 24.36 -15.88 -51.41
C PRO A 195 23.91 -15.76 -52.87
N THR A 196 22.68 -15.27 -53.11
CA THR A 196 22.12 -15.15 -54.46
C THR A 196 22.65 -13.93 -55.20
N LYS A 197 23.09 -12.88 -54.49
CA LYS A 197 23.56 -11.64 -55.09
C LYS A 197 24.92 -11.77 -55.77
N LYS A 198 25.01 -11.29 -57.00
CA LYS A 198 26.24 -11.27 -57.80
C LYS A 198 27.11 -10.03 -57.51
N TYR A 199 26.46 -8.91 -57.22
CA TYR A 199 27.08 -7.62 -56.95
C TYR A 199 26.24 -6.85 -55.92
N LYS A 200 26.80 -5.78 -55.36
CA LYS A 200 26.08 -4.79 -54.55
C LYS A 200 26.31 -3.38 -55.08
N LEU A 201 25.41 -2.47 -54.74
CA LEU A 201 25.64 -1.03 -54.85
C LEU A 201 26.62 -0.60 -53.74
N THR A 202 27.66 0.17 -54.06
CA THR A 202 28.70 0.54 -53.09
C THR A 202 28.30 1.68 -52.15
N GLY A 203 27.21 2.38 -52.45
CA GLY A 203 26.82 3.64 -51.83
C GLY A 203 27.43 4.89 -52.50
N GLU A 204 28.41 4.71 -53.40
CA GLU A 204 28.93 5.79 -54.24
C GLU A 204 27.88 6.18 -55.30
N ILE A 205 27.59 7.48 -55.39
CA ILE A 205 26.53 8.04 -56.23
C ILE A 205 27.13 9.02 -57.25
N LYS A 206 26.59 8.98 -58.48
CA LYS A 206 26.90 9.92 -59.55
C LYS A 206 25.60 10.48 -60.13
N GLU A 207 25.47 11.80 -60.14
CA GLU A 207 24.39 12.49 -60.85
C GLU A 207 24.79 12.65 -62.33
N TYR A 208 23.90 12.22 -63.23
CA TYR A 208 24.13 12.31 -64.66
C TYR A 208 22.97 13.03 -65.35
N LYS A 209 23.30 14.04 -66.15
CA LYS A 209 22.35 14.77 -67.01
C LYS A 209 22.58 14.35 -68.45
N LEU A 210 21.54 13.79 -69.09
CA LEU A 210 21.60 13.42 -70.49
C LEU A 210 21.46 14.67 -71.38
N ASN A 211 22.46 14.96 -72.20
CA ASN A 211 22.47 16.09 -73.11
C ASN A 211 21.33 15.98 -74.14
N GLY A 212 20.42 16.97 -74.18
CA GLY A 212 19.31 17.04 -75.13
C GLY A 212 17.99 16.39 -74.68
N ALA A 213 17.89 15.94 -73.42
CA ALA A 213 16.61 15.51 -72.84
C ALA A 213 15.67 16.72 -72.64
N LYS A 214 14.38 16.56 -72.94
CA LYS A 214 13.37 17.65 -72.92
C LYS A 214 13.11 18.25 -71.53
N ASP A 215 13.43 17.55 -70.45
CA ASP A 215 12.95 17.87 -69.09
C ASP A 215 14.04 17.88 -68.01
N ASP A 216 15.28 18.32 -68.33
CA ASP A 216 16.37 18.53 -67.35
C ASP A 216 16.57 17.35 -66.35
N CYS A 217 16.20 16.14 -66.78
CA CYS A 217 16.08 14.96 -65.93
C CYS A 217 17.46 14.53 -65.44
N VAL A 218 17.66 14.56 -64.12
CA VAL A 218 18.87 14.06 -63.46
C VAL A 218 18.68 12.57 -63.15
N HIS A 219 19.58 11.74 -63.66
CA HIS A 219 19.65 10.33 -63.29
C HIS A 219 20.65 10.13 -62.15
N ILE A 220 20.18 9.52 -61.07
CA ILE A 220 21.02 9.09 -59.95
C ILE A 220 21.55 7.69 -60.29
N LEU A 221 22.87 7.54 -60.37
CA LEU A 221 23.52 6.28 -60.65
C LEU A 221 24.35 5.83 -59.45
N HIS A 222 24.40 4.53 -59.24
CA HIS A 222 25.13 3.87 -58.17
C HIS A 222 26.28 3.06 -58.75
N ARG A 223 27.48 3.20 -58.17
CA ARG A 223 28.62 2.35 -58.52
C ARG A 223 28.36 0.93 -58.02
N ILE A 224 28.68 -0.06 -58.84
CA ILE A 224 28.53 -1.48 -58.46
C ILE A 224 29.87 -2.09 -58.02
N ARG A 225 29.80 -3.08 -57.14
CA ARG A 225 30.94 -3.91 -56.72
C ARG A 225 30.57 -5.39 -56.74
N ALA A 226 31.44 -6.21 -57.32
CA ALA A 226 31.26 -7.66 -57.37
C ALA A 226 31.35 -8.29 -55.98
N LEU A 227 30.41 -9.19 -55.65
CA LEU A 227 30.37 -9.93 -54.38
C LEU A 227 31.02 -11.31 -54.47
N LYS A 228 31.16 -11.85 -55.67
CA LYS A 228 31.74 -13.16 -55.98
C LYS A 228 32.46 -13.14 -57.33
N ASN A 229 33.19 -14.22 -57.62
CA ASN A 229 33.83 -14.43 -58.92
C ASN A 229 32.81 -14.95 -59.94
N PHE A 230 32.78 -14.41 -61.16
CA PHE A 230 31.94 -14.87 -62.28
C PHE A 230 32.48 -14.32 -63.61
N GLY A 231 32.37 -15.08 -64.70
CA GLY A 231 33.00 -14.72 -65.98
C GLY A 231 34.45 -14.24 -65.83
N ALA A 232 34.72 -13.01 -66.31
CA ALA A 232 36.00 -12.33 -66.17
C ALA A 232 36.13 -11.47 -64.88
N VAL A 233 35.06 -11.31 -64.10
CA VAL A 233 34.97 -10.42 -62.93
C VAL A 233 35.37 -11.16 -61.65
N LYS A 234 36.17 -10.52 -60.81
CA LYS A 234 36.60 -11.05 -59.51
C LYS A 234 35.87 -10.35 -58.36
N LYS A 235 35.70 -11.07 -57.26
CA LYS A 235 35.13 -10.54 -56.02
C LYS A 235 35.87 -9.28 -55.60
N GLY A 236 35.13 -8.21 -55.36
CA GLY A 236 35.68 -6.91 -54.97
C GLY A 236 35.87 -5.93 -56.13
N ASP A 237 35.85 -6.39 -57.39
CA ASP A 237 36.00 -5.53 -58.56
C ASP A 237 34.92 -4.45 -58.58
N LEU A 238 35.34 -3.21 -58.86
CA LEU A 238 34.43 -2.09 -59.13
C LEU A 238 33.96 -2.18 -60.57
N GLY A 239 32.64 -2.20 -60.77
CA GLY A 239 32.00 -2.12 -62.08
C GLY A 239 31.75 -0.67 -62.48
N GLY A 240 30.87 -0.45 -63.46
CA GLY A 240 30.38 0.88 -63.85
C GLY A 240 29.20 1.33 -63.00
N TRP A 241 28.30 2.08 -63.61
CA TRP A 241 27.23 2.81 -62.94
C TRP A 241 25.86 2.31 -63.40
N ILE A 242 24.98 1.98 -62.45
CA ILE A 242 23.59 1.61 -62.74
C ILE A 242 22.59 2.45 -61.93
N ALA A 243 21.42 2.76 -62.48
CA ALA A 243 20.42 3.56 -61.76
C ALA A 243 19.66 2.76 -60.68
N LYS A 244 19.37 1.48 -60.94
CA LYS A 244 18.69 0.57 -60.02
C LYS A 244 19.20 -0.85 -60.23
N GLU A 245 19.03 -1.69 -59.22
CA GLU A 245 19.44 -3.11 -59.25
C GLU A 245 18.84 -3.87 -60.46
N GLY A 246 17.63 -3.50 -60.90
CA GLY A 246 17.00 -4.07 -62.09
C GLY A 246 17.66 -3.73 -63.44
N ASN A 247 18.68 -2.87 -63.49
CA ASN A 247 19.39 -2.55 -64.74
C ASN A 247 20.47 -3.59 -65.11
N LEU A 248 20.92 -4.40 -64.16
CA LEU A 248 21.92 -5.44 -64.39
C LEU A 248 21.50 -6.73 -63.70
N SER A 249 21.33 -7.80 -64.46
CA SER A 249 20.90 -9.09 -63.91
C SER A 249 21.93 -9.68 -62.93
N HIS A 250 21.44 -10.29 -61.86
CA HIS A 250 22.27 -11.14 -61.00
C HIS A 250 22.55 -12.53 -61.61
N GLU A 251 21.85 -12.90 -62.67
CA GLU A 251 22.05 -14.15 -63.40
C GLU A 251 23.03 -13.99 -64.57
N GLY A 252 23.72 -15.08 -64.91
CA GLY A 252 24.75 -15.12 -65.94
C GLY A 252 25.97 -14.24 -65.64
N ASP A 253 26.86 -14.14 -66.62
CA ASP A 253 28.14 -13.42 -66.51
C ASP A 253 28.07 -11.95 -66.94
N CYS A 254 26.86 -11.41 -67.12
CA CYS A 254 26.70 -10.03 -67.56
C CYS A 254 27.30 -9.03 -66.57
N TRP A 255 27.88 -7.96 -67.12
CA TRP A 255 28.59 -6.96 -66.32
C TRP A 255 28.57 -5.57 -66.94
N VAL A 256 28.48 -4.56 -66.07
CA VAL A 256 28.73 -3.16 -66.43
C VAL A 256 30.09 -2.79 -65.82
N GLY A 257 31.07 -2.44 -66.65
CA GLY A 257 32.44 -2.14 -66.24
C GLY A 257 32.88 -0.73 -66.64
N GLY A 258 34.06 -0.31 -66.19
CA GLY A 258 34.63 1.00 -66.53
C GLY A 258 33.78 2.16 -66.03
N GLU A 259 33.54 3.14 -66.90
CA GLU A 259 32.67 4.30 -66.68
C GLU A 259 31.32 4.16 -67.40
N ALA A 260 30.96 2.95 -67.83
CA ALA A 260 29.70 2.70 -68.50
C ALA A 260 28.51 3.00 -67.60
N MET A 261 27.42 3.47 -68.19
CA MET A 261 26.21 3.92 -67.49
C MET A 261 24.99 3.19 -68.04
N VAL A 262 24.27 2.48 -67.18
CA VAL A 262 23.00 1.80 -67.53
C VAL A 262 21.89 2.35 -66.65
N PHE A 263 20.93 3.05 -67.25
CA PHE A 263 19.92 3.78 -66.49
C PHE A 263 18.55 3.76 -67.14
N SER A 264 17.56 4.42 -66.51
CA SER A 264 16.15 4.28 -66.87
C SER A 264 15.69 2.82 -66.77
N ASN A 265 15.01 2.27 -67.79
CA ASN A 265 14.55 0.88 -67.85
C ASN A 265 15.44 0.00 -68.73
N ALA A 266 16.67 0.43 -69.04
CA ALA A 266 17.59 -0.41 -69.78
C ALA A 266 18.02 -1.62 -68.93
N LEU A 267 18.23 -2.76 -69.59
CA LEU A 267 18.58 -4.03 -68.94
C LEU A 267 19.78 -4.69 -69.60
N VAL A 268 20.79 -5.04 -68.81
CA VAL A 268 21.92 -5.89 -69.21
C VAL A 268 21.77 -7.26 -68.55
N TYR A 269 21.78 -8.33 -69.34
CA TYR A 269 21.52 -9.69 -68.86
C TYR A 269 22.29 -10.78 -69.64
N CYS A 270 22.11 -12.04 -69.26
CA CYS A 270 22.90 -13.19 -69.76
C CYS A 270 24.41 -12.98 -69.54
N ASN A 271 25.22 -12.97 -70.59
CA ASN A 271 26.67 -12.81 -70.56
C ASN A 271 27.13 -11.51 -71.24
N ALA A 272 26.22 -10.56 -71.43
CA ALA A 272 26.53 -9.30 -72.10
C ALA A 272 27.41 -8.38 -71.24
N VAL A 273 28.36 -7.68 -71.87
CA VAL A 273 29.28 -6.79 -71.17
C VAL A 273 29.19 -5.38 -71.74
N VAL A 274 28.93 -4.40 -70.87
CA VAL A 274 28.91 -2.98 -71.21
C VAL A 274 30.06 -2.29 -70.49
N TYR A 275 31.00 -1.66 -71.20
CA TYR A 275 32.19 -1.08 -70.56
C TYR A 275 32.71 0.20 -71.25
N ASP A 276 33.87 0.69 -70.82
CA ASP A 276 34.44 2.00 -71.19
C ASP A 276 33.52 3.16 -70.82
N LYS A 277 33.02 3.95 -71.78
CA LYS A 277 32.10 5.08 -71.57
C LYS A 277 30.73 4.83 -72.21
N ALA A 278 30.43 3.57 -72.53
CA ALA A 278 29.19 3.21 -73.18
C ALA A 278 27.96 3.54 -72.33
N GLN A 279 26.86 3.87 -72.98
CA GLN A 279 25.61 4.24 -72.33
C GLN A 279 24.45 3.39 -72.83
N ALA A 280 23.68 2.84 -71.89
CA ALA A 280 22.44 2.14 -72.18
C ALA A 280 21.28 2.78 -71.39
N TYR A 281 20.23 3.23 -72.08
CA TYR A 281 19.10 3.91 -71.43
C TYR A 281 17.78 3.74 -72.18
N GLY A 282 16.70 4.39 -71.72
CA GLY A 282 15.36 4.13 -72.24
C GLY A 282 14.85 2.75 -71.79
N LYS A 283 14.38 1.93 -72.74
CA LYS A 283 13.94 0.54 -72.60
C LYS A 283 14.90 -0.44 -73.32
N ALA A 284 16.14 -0.01 -73.58
CA ALA A 284 17.10 -0.82 -74.32
C ALA A 284 17.41 -2.14 -73.61
N THR A 285 17.56 -3.23 -74.37
CA THR A 285 17.95 -4.53 -73.82
C THR A 285 19.26 -5.00 -74.45
N ILE A 286 20.19 -5.42 -73.60
CA ILE A 286 21.51 -5.91 -74.01
C ILE A 286 21.71 -7.29 -73.38
N GLY A 287 21.73 -8.33 -74.20
CA GLY A 287 21.79 -9.73 -73.75
C GLY A 287 22.68 -10.60 -74.63
N GLY A 288 22.58 -11.92 -74.45
CA GLY A 288 23.45 -12.90 -75.10
C GLY A 288 24.89 -12.80 -74.59
N SER A 289 25.85 -12.85 -75.50
CA SER A 289 27.30 -12.64 -75.30
C SER A 289 27.76 -11.33 -75.94
N SER A 290 26.86 -10.35 -76.09
CA SER A 290 27.12 -9.09 -76.78
C SER A 290 28.06 -8.17 -76.00
N LYS A 291 28.71 -7.25 -76.71
CA LYS A 291 29.64 -6.27 -76.13
C LYS A 291 29.28 -4.86 -76.57
N VAL A 292 29.11 -3.96 -75.61
CA VAL A 292 28.88 -2.53 -75.88
C VAL A 292 29.96 -1.71 -75.19
N TYR A 293 30.79 -0.99 -75.96
CA TYR A 293 31.98 -0.34 -75.41
C TYR A 293 32.41 0.91 -76.19
N GLY A 294 33.53 1.55 -75.84
CA GLY A 294 33.87 2.88 -76.34
C GLY A 294 32.92 3.96 -75.81
N ASN A 295 32.42 4.84 -76.68
CA ASN A 295 31.39 5.84 -76.41
C ASN A 295 30.03 5.47 -77.04
N ALA A 296 29.76 4.17 -77.23
CA ALA A 296 28.53 3.73 -77.88
C ALA A 296 27.28 4.04 -77.04
N HIS A 297 26.17 4.33 -77.72
CA HIS A 297 24.87 4.58 -77.08
C HIS A 297 23.83 3.59 -77.60
N VAL A 298 23.18 2.86 -76.69
CA VAL A 298 22.05 1.95 -76.99
C VAL A 298 20.83 2.43 -76.20
N TYR A 299 19.79 2.89 -76.88
CA TYR A 299 18.68 3.55 -76.19
C TYR A 299 17.32 3.37 -76.85
N GLU A 300 16.27 4.01 -76.31
CA GLU A 300 14.87 3.79 -76.72
C GLU A 300 14.48 2.31 -76.54
N ASN A 301 13.94 1.63 -77.54
CA ASN A 301 13.57 0.20 -77.48
C ASN A 301 14.59 -0.67 -78.22
N ALA A 302 15.84 -0.21 -78.40
CA ALA A 302 16.86 -0.97 -79.10
C ALA A 302 17.22 -2.28 -78.39
N GLU A 303 17.51 -3.30 -79.19
CA GLU A 303 17.90 -4.63 -78.72
C GLU A 303 19.27 -5.03 -79.27
N VAL A 304 20.17 -5.45 -78.38
CA VAL A 304 21.50 -5.96 -78.74
C VAL A 304 21.65 -7.35 -78.14
N TRP A 305 21.75 -8.37 -78.99
CA TRP A 305 21.80 -9.78 -78.57
C TRP A 305 22.80 -10.59 -79.42
N GLY A 306 23.03 -11.85 -79.05
CA GLY A 306 23.94 -12.76 -79.75
C GLY A 306 25.38 -12.51 -79.31
N SER A 307 26.31 -12.59 -80.24
CA SER A 307 27.73 -12.25 -80.06
C SER A 307 28.07 -10.88 -80.66
N SER A 308 27.07 -10.00 -80.76
CA SER A 308 27.16 -8.73 -81.46
C SER A 308 28.02 -7.70 -80.72
N GLN A 309 28.53 -6.71 -81.46
CA GLN A 309 29.41 -5.70 -80.91
C GLN A 309 28.98 -4.31 -81.35
N VAL A 310 28.75 -3.41 -80.39
CA VAL A 310 28.42 -2.00 -80.64
C VAL A 310 29.49 -1.14 -79.96
N TYR A 311 30.27 -0.39 -80.74
CA TYR A 311 31.42 0.32 -80.18
C TYR A 311 31.80 1.61 -80.93
N GLY A 312 32.85 2.30 -80.48
CA GLY A 312 33.20 3.63 -81.02
C GLY A 312 32.19 4.68 -80.55
N ASP A 313 31.71 5.55 -81.45
CA ASP A 313 30.67 6.55 -81.20
C ASP A 313 29.30 6.12 -81.78
N ALA A 314 29.12 4.80 -82.00
CA ALA A 314 27.93 4.25 -82.62
C ALA A 314 26.66 4.48 -81.79
N ARG A 315 25.53 4.61 -82.47
CA ARG A 315 24.21 4.79 -81.84
C ARG A 315 23.23 3.76 -82.37
N VAL A 316 22.63 2.99 -81.46
CA VAL A 316 21.54 2.05 -81.77
C VAL A 316 20.31 2.50 -80.98
N HIS A 317 19.23 2.87 -81.66
CA HIS A 317 18.02 3.38 -81.02
C HIS A 317 16.75 3.05 -81.81
N GLY A 318 15.60 3.62 -81.44
CA GLY A 318 14.30 3.24 -82.00
C GLY A 318 13.87 1.85 -81.54
N TYR A 319 13.49 1.02 -82.49
CA TYR A 319 13.19 -0.41 -82.34
C TYR A 319 14.25 -1.28 -83.04
N ALA A 320 15.46 -0.73 -83.22
CA ALA A 320 16.51 -1.42 -83.95
C ALA A 320 17.04 -2.63 -83.19
N THR A 321 17.36 -3.69 -83.93
CA THR A 321 17.95 -4.92 -83.39
C THR A 321 19.32 -5.18 -83.99
N VAL A 322 20.34 -5.42 -83.16
CA VAL A 322 21.65 -5.90 -83.56
C VAL A 322 21.87 -7.29 -82.96
N ALA A 323 21.99 -8.29 -83.83
CA ALA A 323 21.98 -9.70 -83.43
C ALA A 323 23.10 -10.53 -84.08
N LYS A 324 23.28 -11.76 -83.60
CA LYS A 324 24.32 -12.72 -84.06
C LYS A 324 25.72 -12.12 -83.90
N ASP A 325 26.59 -12.14 -84.90
CA ASP A 325 27.97 -11.66 -84.86
C ASP A 325 28.15 -10.25 -85.46
N ALA A 326 27.04 -9.51 -85.61
CA ALA A 326 27.03 -8.20 -86.23
C ALA A 326 27.87 -7.15 -85.47
N GLN A 327 28.45 -6.21 -86.21
CA GLN A 327 29.30 -5.15 -85.68
C GLN A 327 28.82 -3.78 -86.12
N VAL A 328 28.55 -2.89 -85.17
CA VAL A 328 28.17 -1.49 -85.41
C VAL A 328 29.19 -0.59 -84.72
N TYR A 329 29.93 0.20 -85.48
CA TYR A 329 31.01 1.02 -84.94
C TYR A 329 31.26 2.33 -85.67
N GLY A 330 32.32 3.06 -85.31
CA GLY A 330 32.55 4.42 -85.83
C GLY A 330 31.47 5.38 -85.32
N LYS A 331 30.92 6.23 -86.18
CA LYS A 331 29.78 7.12 -85.92
C LYS A 331 28.47 6.59 -86.50
N ALA A 332 28.40 5.28 -86.75
CA ALA A 332 27.24 4.66 -87.37
C ALA A 332 25.97 4.84 -86.53
N GLN A 333 24.83 4.96 -87.21
CA GLN A 333 23.51 5.07 -86.60
C GLN A 333 22.60 3.96 -87.11
N VAL A 334 22.05 3.16 -86.20
CA VAL A 334 21.04 2.13 -86.50
C VAL A 334 19.77 2.49 -85.75
N TYR A 335 18.68 2.75 -86.45
CA TYR A 335 17.41 3.19 -85.82
C TYR A 335 16.17 2.75 -86.61
N GLY A 336 14.97 3.20 -86.21
CA GLY A 336 13.73 2.65 -86.78
C GLY A 336 13.52 1.19 -86.36
N GLU A 337 12.99 0.37 -87.26
CA GLU A 337 12.83 -1.10 -87.11
C GLU A 337 13.98 -1.87 -87.81
N ALA A 338 15.14 -1.22 -87.99
CA ALA A 338 16.26 -1.82 -88.69
C ALA A 338 16.81 -3.06 -87.96
N LEU A 339 17.05 -4.12 -88.72
CA LEU A 339 17.61 -5.37 -88.23
C LEU A 339 19.00 -5.60 -88.81
N ILE A 340 19.98 -5.73 -87.93
CA ILE A 340 21.36 -6.11 -88.29
C ILE A 340 21.63 -7.51 -87.77
N SER A 341 22.05 -8.42 -88.64
CA SER A 341 22.29 -9.82 -88.30
C SER A 341 23.46 -10.42 -89.07
N GLY A 342 23.75 -11.70 -88.82
CA GLY A 342 24.89 -12.41 -89.40
C GLY A 342 26.20 -11.85 -88.86
N SER A 343 27.17 -11.66 -89.75
CA SER A 343 28.47 -11.04 -89.54
C SER A 343 28.54 -9.63 -90.16
N ALA A 344 27.39 -8.96 -90.32
CA ALA A 344 27.29 -7.67 -90.98
C ALA A 344 28.09 -6.59 -90.25
N LYS A 345 28.63 -5.63 -91.01
CA LYS A 345 29.45 -4.52 -90.49
C LYS A 345 28.88 -3.17 -90.91
N ILE A 346 28.61 -2.31 -89.94
CA ILE A 346 28.11 -0.96 -90.16
C ILE A 346 29.04 0.01 -89.46
N TYR A 347 29.70 0.89 -90.22
CA TYR A 347 30.70 1.80 -89.65
C TYR A 347 30.84 3.13 -90.39
N ASP A 348 31.85 3.92 -90.02
CA ASP A 348 32.03 5.32 -90.42
C ASP A 348 30.80 6.17 -90.02
N ASN A 349 30.17 6.91 -90.93
CA ASN A 349 28.96 7.70 -90.66
C ASN A 349 27.69 7.03 -91.21
N ALA A 350 27.74 5.72 -91.48
CA ALA A 350 26.63 5.00 -92.10
C ALA A 350 25.35 5.07 -91.26
N LYS A 351 24.20 5.16 -91.92
CA LYS A 351 22.87 5.18 -91.32
C LYS A 351 22.03 4.03 -91.87
N VAL A 352 21.56 3.16 -91.00
CA VAL A 352 20.65 2.06 -91.33
C VAL A 352 19.38 2.26 -90.53
N TYR A 353 18.26 2.49 -91.21
CA TYR A 353 17.03 2.90 -90.52
C TYR A 353 15.77 2.40 -91.21
N ASP A 354 14.61 2.86 -90.75
CA ASP A 354 13.29 2.38 -91.17
C ASP A 354 13.19 0.84 -91.05
N ASN A 355 12.93 0.11 -92.14
CA ASN A 355 12.75 -1.35 -92.14
C ASN A 355 13.95 -2.09 -92.76
N ALA A 356 15.14 -1.50 -92.72
CA ALA A 356 16.32 -2.05 -93.39
C ALA A 356 16.76 -3.37 -92.74
N TYR A 357 17.14 -4.35 -93.58
CA TYR A 357 17.67 -5.62 -93.10
C TYR A 357 19.09 -5.85 -93.63
N VAL A 358 20.11 -5.74 -92.78
CA VAL A 358 21.50 -5.97 -93.16
C VAL A 358 21.97 -7.29 -92.54
N TYR A 359 22.33 -8.26 -93.37
CA TYR A 359 22.56 -9.64 -92.93
C TYR A 359 23.75 -10.32 -93.65
N ASP A 360 24.01 -11.58 -93.29
CA ASP A 360 25.18 -12.35 -93.72
C ASP A 360 26.49 -11.58 -93.51
N ASN A 361 27.31 -11.38 -94.54
CA ASN A 361 28.59 -10.68 -94.46
C ASN A 361 28.53 -9.27 -95.07
N ALA A 362 27.34 -8.66 -95.17
CA ALA A 362 27.18 -7.34 -95.77
C ALA A 362 27.94 -6.24 -95.01
N THR A 363 28.43 -5.23 -95.74
CA THR A 363 29.17 -4.09 -95.21
C THR A 363 28.54 -2.77 -95.65
N VAL A 364 28.24 -1.89 -94.70
CA VAL A 364 27.69 -0.54 -94.93
C VAL A 364 28.64 0.48 -94.29
N CYS A 365 29.24 1.37 -95.08
CA CYS A 365 30.28 2.30 -94.60
C CYS A 365 30.29 3.64 -95.34
N GLY A 366 31.24 4.52 -94.98
CA GLY A 366 31.23 5.92 -95.42
C GLY A 366 30.01 6.69 -94.91
N ASP A 367 29.36 7.43 -95.80
CA ASP A 367 28.14 8.21 -95.51
C ASP A 367 26.85 7.49 -95.99
N ALA A 368 26.90 6.16 -96.14
CA ALA A 368 25.81 5.35 -96.68
C ALA A 368 24.52 5.49 -95.87
N ARG A 369 23.38 5.43 -96.57
CA ARG A 369 22.03 5.45 -96.00
C ARG A 369 21.24 4.27 -96.55
N VAL A 370 20.68 3.45 -95.67
CA VAL A 370 19.90 2.24 -96.00
C VAL A 370 18.58 2.29 -95.23
N THR A 371 17.44 2.06 -95.91
CA THR A 371 16.10 2.25 -95.32
C THR A 371 15.15 1.07 -95.45
N THR A 372 14.95 0.51 -96.65
CA THR A 372 13.86 -0.46 -96.89
C THR A 372 14.33 -1.76 -97.54
N GLU A 373 15.65 -1.95 -97.61
CA GLU A 373 16.23 -3.05 -98.36
C GLU A 373 16.90 -4.10 -97.49
N SER A 374 16.84 -5.32 -98.00
CA SER A 374 17.60 -6.46 -97.52
C SER A 374 18.97 -6.47 -98.19
N ILE A 375 20.01 -6.04 -97.47
CA ILE A 375 21.41 -6.07 -97.92
C ILE A 375 22.07 -7.32 -97.33
N GLY A 376 22.39 -8.30 -98.19
CA GLY A 376 22.99 -9.57 -97.76
C GLY A 376 24.13 -10.05 -98.67
N GLY A 377 24.54 -11.31 -98.51
CA GLY A 377 25.43 -12.00 -99.45
C GLY A 377 26.86 -11.42 -99.60
N GLY A 378 27.32 -10.60 -98.66
CA GLY A 378 28.63 -9.93 -98.76
C GLY A 378 28.63 -8.61 -99.52
N THR A 379 27.46 -8.04 -99.80
CA THR A 379 27.31 -6.74 -100.48
C THR A 379 28.02 -5.62 -99.74
N LEU A 380 28.78 -4.79 -100.46
CA LEU A 380 29.40 -3.55 -99.95
C LEU A 380 28.57 -2.34 -100.39
N VAL A 381 28.15 -1.52 -99.44
CA VAL A 381 27.44 -0.25 -99.65
C VAL A 381 28.29 0.90 -99.11
N GLN A 382 28.71 1.80 -99.99
CA GLN A 382 29.57 2.94 -99.68
C GLN A 382 29.16 4.16 -100.53
N GLY A 383 29.04 5.35 -99.94
CA GLY A 383 28.69 6.61 -100.65
C GLY A 383 27.46 7.32 -100.09
N LYS A 384 27.08 8.49 -100.62
CA LYS A 384 26.17 9.43 -99.95
C LYS A 384 24.68 9.05 -99.96
N GLU A 385 24.26 8.10 -100.79
CA GLU A 385 22.87 7.63 -100.83
C GLU A 385 22.79 6.34 -101.64
N VAL A 386 22.25 5.28 -101.04
CA VAL A 386 21.81 4.08 -101.76
C VAL A 386 20.35 3.88 -101.37
N SER A 387 19.45 4.63 -102.02
CA SER A 387 18.09 4.13 -102.22
C SER A 387 18.21 3.13 -103.37
N VAL A 388 18.40 1.84 -103.08
CA VAL A 388 17.97 0.86 -104.07
C VAL A 388 16.48 0.62 -103.81
N ASP A 389 15.70 0.96 -104.84
CA ASP A 389 14.29 0.66 -104.89
C ASP A 389 14.20 -0.69 -105.59
N ASN A 390 13.63 -1.67 -104.90
CA ASN A 390 13.44 -3.01 -105.44
C ASN A 390 12.35 -3.00 -106.52
N LYS A 391 12.66 -2.46 -107.71
CA LYS A 391 11.82 -2.50 -108.91
C LYS A 391 12.53 -3.01 -110.18
N ASN A 392 13.82 -3.37 -110.15
CA ASN A 392 14.48 -3.96 -111.30
C ASN A 392 15.53 -5.02 -110.91
N LEU A 393 15.06 -6.22 -110.55
CA LEU A 393 15.87 -7.45 -110.61
C LEU A 393 14.95 -8.61 -111.06
N SER A 394 14.43 -8.49 -112.28
CA SER A 394 13.98 -9.64 -113.07
C SER A 394 14.60 -9.53 -114.46
N SER A 395 15.14 -10.65 -114.94
CA SER A 395 15.76 -10.93 -116.25
C SER A 395 17.21 -10.47 -116.48
N GLU A 396 18.16 -11.38 -116.22
CA GLU A 396 18.86 -12.12 -117.30
C GLU A 396 19.75 -13.22 -116.68
N LYS A 397 19.20 -14.45 -116.61
CA LYS A 397 20.04 -15.65 -116.70
C LYS A 397 20.57 -15.71 -118.12
N LYS A 398 21.84 -15.36 -118.35
CA LYS A 398 22.53 -15.72 -119.59
C LYS A 398 23.17 -17.09 -119.43
N SER A 399 22.52 -18.04 -120.09
CA SER A 399 23.13 -19.18 -120.75
C SER A 399 24.38 -18.76 -121.53
N LYS A 400 25.54 -19.30 -121.15
CA LYS A 400 26.38 -20.20 -121.96
C LYS A 400 27.55 -20.71 -121.13
#